data_AF-A0A843K1Y8-F1
#
_entry.id   AF-A0A843K1Y8-F1
#
_cell.length_a   1.000
_cell.length_b   1.000
_cell.length_c   1.000
_cell.angle_alpha   90.00
_cell.angle_beta   90.00
_cell.angle_gamma   90.00
#
_symmetry.space_group_name_H-M   'P 1'
#
loop_
_entity.id
_entity.type
_entity.pdbx_description
1 polymer ?
#
loop_
_entity_poly.entity_id
_entity_poly.type
_entity_poly.pdbx_seq_one_letter_code
_entity_poly.pdbx_strand_id
1 'polypeptide(L)'
;MNAGFIENPGLLNGKIGIAIFFYNYARYNENKIYENFAGELIDEIYEGIDASIPVNFENGQTGIGWAVEYLVKNGFVQADTDEVLSEIDNYVSRNMMSHVVTSENCNDLAGYGFYYPARLGLRYIGDENSVVKGIVQCIKFFTDYIGKAIVRKEIADFDLNSLSEDTICSLIWFLLETHKLGFSPETAIRVFSCISEYVEQLLINSSGPVKSHLRLLVESLVNSMPDGLLKKSYSSILVKDNNIISKSDTYNDTIVEIFIKNTWQELICNPYSNDTRLNRREISDLVSLIDIEDYWERQLDKLNSDNLGLNGCAGLGLGILKIL
;
A
#
# COMPACT_ATOMS: atom_id res chain seq x y z
N MET A 1 2.11 0.11 -27.78
CA MET A 1 1.71 -0.16 -26.38
C MET A 1 2.57 -1.32 -25.90
N ASN A 2 3.55 -1.05 -25.04
CA ASN A 2 4.54 -2.04 -24.57
C ASN A 2 4.07 -2.82 -23.31
N ALA A 3 2.89 -2.54 -22.76
CA ALA A 3 2.41 -3.20 -21.54
C ALA A 3 2.10 -4.70 -21.73
N GLY A 4 1.87 -5.15 -22.97
CA GLY A 4 1.72 -6.58 -23.30
C GLY A 4 3.00 -7.41 -23.08
N PHE A 5 4.16 -6.76 -22.87
CA PHE A 5 5.42 -7.44 -22.56
C PHE A 5 5.71 -7.59 -21.05
N ILE A 6 4.81 -7.12 -20.18
CA ILE A 6 4.95 -7.28 -18.73
C ILE A 6 4.34 -8.61 -18.33
N GLU A 7 5.17 -9.55 -17.89
CA GLU A 7 4.67 -10.85 -17.41
C GLU A 7 4.09 -10.76 -15.99
N ASN A 8 4.54 -9.79 -15.19
CA ASN A 8 4.11 -9.63 -13.82
C ASN A 8 2.65 -9.12 -13.73
N PRO A 9 1.71 -9.87 -13.13
CA PRO A 9 0.32 -9.45 -12.99
C PRO A 9 0.09 -8.49 -11.81
N GLY A 10 1.07 -8.35 -10.91
CA GLY A 10 0.92 -7.68 -9.62
C GLY A 10 0.77 -6.16 -9.65
N LEU A 11 0.51 -5.59 -8.47
CA LEU A 11 0.07 -4.21 -8.30
C LEU A 11 1.17 -3.16 -8.48
N LEU A 12 2.26 -3.26 -7.72
CA LEU A 12 3.27 -2.20 -7.73
C LEU A 12 4.20 -2.29 -8.94
N ASN A 13 4.51 -3.51 -9.39
CA ASN A 13 5.47 -3.74 -10.46
C ASN A 13 4.87 -4.45 -11.68
N GLY A 14 3.53 -4.49 -11.80
CA GLY A 14 2.87 -5.30 -12.82
C GLY A 14 1.65 -4.66 -13.48
N LYS A 15 0.96 -5.49 -14.28
CA LYS A 15 -0.13 -5.09 -15.19
C LYS A 15 -1.32 -4.46 -14.46
N ILE A 16 -1.72 -4.95 -13.29
CA ILE A 16 -2.93 -4.43 -12.61
C ILE A 16 -2.74 -2.96 -12.18
N GLY A 17 -1.53 -2.58 -11.77
CA GLY A 17 -1.19 -1.19 -11.47
C GLY A 17 -1.25 -0.27 -12.69
N ILE A 18 -0.88 -0.80 -13.85
CA ILE A 18 -0.96 -0.08 -15.13
C ILE A 18 -2.41 0.07 -15.57
N ALA A 19 -3.24 -0.97 -15.39
CA ALA A 19 -4.68 -0.90 -15.64
C ALA A 19 -5.33 0.19 -14.76
N ILE A 20 -4.98 0.28 -13.47
CA ILE A 20 -5.44 1.37 -12.59
C ILE A 20 -5.10 2.74 -13.18
N PHE A 21 -3.87 2.95 -13.64
CA PHE A 21 -3.48 4.20 -14.27
C PHE A 21 -4.33 4.49 -15.52
N PHE A 22 -4.47 3.53 -16.44
CA PHE A 22 -5.23 3.74 -17.68
C PHE A 22 -6.71 3.97 -17.44
N TYR A 23 -7.33 3.32 -16.45
CA TYR A 23 -8.70 3.61 -16.04
C TYR A 23 -8.85 5.06 -15.55
N ASN A 24 -7.93 5.54 -14.70
CA ASN A 24 -7.93 6.93 -14.24
C ASN A 24 -7.70 7.91 -15.40
N TYR A 25 -6.76 7.60 -16.30
CA TYR A 25 -6.44 8.42 -17.47
C TYR A 25 -7.59 8.48 -18.49
N ALA A 26 -8.28 7.34 -18.69
CA ALA A 26 -9.46 7.25 -19.55
C ALA A 26 -10.60 8.12 -19.00
N ARG A 27 -10.83 8.07 -17.68
CA ARG A 27 -11.82 8.92 -17.01
C ARG A 27 -11.48 10.40 -17.12
N TYR A 28 -10.22 10.78 -16.95
CA TYR A 28 -9.77 12.17 -17.07
C TYR A 28 -9.97 12.73 -18.49
N ASN A 29 -9.66 11.95 -19.54
CA ASN A 29 -9.77 12.40 -20.93
C ASN A 29 -11.08 12.00 -21.63
N GLU A 30 -12.01 11.37 -20.91
CA GLU A 30 -13.25 10.79 -21.46
C GLU A 30 -13.00 9.87 -22.68
N ASN A 31 -11.88 9.14 -22.67
CA ASN A 31 -11.41 8.39 -23.83
C ASN A 31 -11.49 6.87 -23.63
N LYS A 32 -12.48 6.27 -24.30
CA LYS A 32 -12.76 4.83 -24.25
C LYS A 32 -11.64 3.93 -24.78
N ILE A 33 -10.71 4.44 -25.59
CA ILE A 33 -9.58 3.62 -26.07
C ILE A 33 -8.73 3.17 -24.88
N TYR A 34 -8.47 4.07 -23.94
CA TYR A 34 -7.69 3.75 -22.74
C TYR A 34 -8.49 2.91 -21.74
N GLU A 35 -9.81 3.09 -21.67
CA GLU A 35 -10.68 2.24 -20.86
C GLU A 35 -10.70 0.79 -21.37
N ASN A 36 -10.86 0.61 -22.69
CA ASN A 36 -10.81 -0.70 -23.32
C ASN A 36 -9.45 -1.37 -23.13
N PHE A 37 -8.36 -0.61 -23.30
CA PHE A 37 -7.01 -1.12 -23.06
C PHE A 37 -6.79 -1.55 -21.60
N ALA A 38 -7.30 -0.76 -20.64
CA ALA A 38 -7.26 -1.16 -19.24
C ALA A 38 -8.04 -2.45 -19.01
N GLY A 39 -9.22 -2.60 -19.63
CA GLY A 39 -10.01 -3.83 -19.59
C GLY A 39 -9.28 -5.05 -20.16
N GLU A 40 -8.63 -4.90 -21.31
CA GLU A 40 -7.81 -5.98 -21.92
C GLU A 40 -6.70 -6.45 -20.97
N LEU A 41 -6.04 -5.51 -20.27
CA LEU A 41 -5.04 -5.87 -19.25
C LEU A 41 -5.64 -6.65 -18.08
N ILE A 42 -6.87 -6.32 -17.66
CA ILE A 42 -7.58 -7.06 -16.61
C ILE A 42 -7.88 -8.48 -17.07
N ASP A 43 -8.41 -8.64 -18.28
CA ASP A 43 -8.76 -9.94 -18.85
C ASP A 43 -7.51 -10.84 -18.96
N GLU A 44 -6.40 -10.30 -19.48
CA GLU A 44 -5.12 -11.03 -19.54
C GLU A 44 -4.62 -11.48 -18.16
N ILE A 45 -4.78 -10.64 -17.14
CA ILE A 45 -4.39 -11.01 -15.77
C ILE A 45 -5.25 -12.18 -15.30
N TYR A 46 -6.58 -12.09 -15.43
CA TYR A 46 -7.50 -13.15 -14.98
C TYR A 46 -7.26 -14.48 -15.70
N GLU A 47 -6.97 -14.47 -17.00
CA GLU A 47 -6.61 -15.68 -17.75
C GLU A 47 -5.31 -16.33 -17.24
N GLY A 48 -4.39 -15.53 -16.68
CA GLY A 48 -3.10 -15.97 -16.15
C GLY A 48 -3.04 -16.21 -14.64
N ILE A 49 -4.14 -16.01 -13.89
CA ILE A 49 -4.11 -16.24 -12.44
C ILE A 49 -3.97 -17.73 -12.15
N ASP A 50 -2.87 -18.09 -11.48
CA ASP A 50 -2.68 -19.42 -10.94
C ASP A 50 -1.95 -19.38 -9.58
N ALA A 51 -1.73 -20.57 -9.01
CA ALA A 51 -1.08 -20.73 -7.71
C ALA A 51 0.45 -20.46 -7.72
N SER A 52 1.06 -20.20 -8.89
CA SER A 52 2.48 -19.81 -9.00
C SER A 52 2.70 -18.33 -8.70
N ILE A 53 1.65 -17.50 -8.81
CA ILE A 53 1.69 -16.09 -8.44
C ILE A 53 1.90 -15.98 -6.92
N PRO A 54 2.87 -15.16 -6.46
CA PRO A 54 3.14 -15.01 -5.03
C PRO A 54 1.93 -14.43 -4.29
N VAL A 55 1.89 -14.59 -2.96
CA VAL A 55 0.81 -14.02 -2.14
C VAL A 55 1.03 -12.53 -1.83
N ASN A 56 2.26 -12.01 -1.99
CA ASN A 56 2.64 -10.67 -1.57
C ASN A 56 1.86 -9.53 -2.26
N PHE A 57 1.95 -8.34 -1.69
CA PHE A 57 1.17 -7.19 -2.15
C PHE A 57 1.69 -6.60 -3.47
N GLU A 58 3.01 -6.58 -3.66
CA GLU A 58 3.63 -5.85 -4.77
C GLU A 58 3.45 -6.56 -6.10
N ASN A 59 3.61 -7.88 -6.10
CA ASN A 59 3.69 -8.73 -7.28
C ASN A 59 2.63 -9.84 -7.29
N GLY A 60 1.81 -9.92 -6.24
CA GLY A 60 1.05 -11.12 -5.93
C GLY A 60 -0.46 -10.93 -5.85
N GLN A 61 -1.13 -12.03 -5.49
CA GLN A 61 -2.60 -12.13 -5.50
C GLN A 61 -3.28 -11.16 -4.53
N THR A 62 -2.65 -10.80 -3.40
CA THR A 62 -3.23 -9.80 -2.49
C THR A 62 -3.29 -8.41 -3.12
N GLY A 63 -2.29 -8.03 -3.91
CA GLY A 63 -2.28 -6.77 -4.67
C GLY A 63 -3.32 -6.76 -5.79
N ILE A 64 -3.44 -7.88 -6.52
CA ILE A 64 -4.45 -8.05 -7.58
C ILE A 64 -5.87 -7.93 -6.98
N GLY A 65 -6.16 -8.67 -5.92
CA GLY A 65 -7.48 -8.63 -5.30
C GLY A 65 -7.80 -7.28 -4.65
N TRP A 66 -6.80 -6.60 -4.07
CA TRP A 66 -6.96 -5.21 -3.60
C TRP A 66 -7.31 -4.26 -4.75
N ALA A 67 -6.66 -4.40 -5.91
CA ALA A 67 -6.92 -3.57 -7.06
C ALA A 67 -8.31 -3.76 -7.63
N VAL A 68 -8.82 -5.00 -7.66
CA VAL A 68 -10.18 -5.31 -8.11
C VAL A 68 -11.21 -4.61 -7.21
N GLU A 69 -11.04 -4.68 -5.89
CA GLU A 69 -11.86 -3.91 -4.95
C GLU A 69 -11.79 -2.41 -5.22
N TYR A 70 -10.58 -1.88 -5.45
CA TYR A 70 -10.42 -0.48 -5.82
C TYR A 70 -11.18 -0.12 -7.12
N LEU A 71 -11.05 -0.93 -8.17
CA LEU A 71 -11.66 -0.68 -9.48
C LEU A 71 -13.19 -0.71 -9.40
N VAL A 72 -13.75 -1.69 -8.69
CA VAL A 72 -15.21 -1.81 -8.49
C VAL A 72 -15.73 -0.67 -7.62
N LYS A 73 -15.09 -0.40 -6.48
CA LYS A 73 -15.47 0.68 -5.56
C LYS A 73 -15.49 2.05 -6.24
N ASN A 74 -14.56 2.30 -7.15
CA ASN A 74 -14.48 3.55 -7.89
C ASN A 74 -15.31 3.57 -9.18
N GLY A 75 -16.09 2.52 -9.46
CA GLY A 75 -16.98 2.44 -10.62
C GLY A 75 -16.25 2.35 -11.95
N PHE A 76 -15.00 1.87 -11.97
CA PHE A 76 -14.28 1.56 -13.21
C PHE A 76 -14.71 0.22 -13.80
N VAL A 77 -15.04 -0.75 -12.94
CA VAL A 77 -15.49 -2.09 -13.31
C VAL A 77 -16.80 -2.41 -12.58
N GLN A 78 -17.74 -3.06 -13.26
CA GLN A 78 -18.95 -3.61 -12.63
C GLN A 78 -18.78 -5.12 -12.48
N ALA A 79 -18.59 -5.59 -11.25
CA ALA A 79 -18.43 -7.00 -10.94
C ALA A 79 -18.98 -7.32 -9.54
N ASP A 80 -19.43 -8.56 -9.34
CA ASP A 80 -19.64 -9.10 -8.00
C ASP A 80 -18.28 -9.55 -7.44
N THR A 81 -17.70 -8.77 -6.53
CA THR A 81 -16.37 -9.06 -6.00
C THR A 81 -16.36 -10.30 -5.11
N ASP A 82 -17.50 -10.78 -4.61
CA ASP A 82 -17.56 -12.04 -3.84
C ASP A 82 -17.41 -13.27 -4.73
N GLU A 83 -17.92 -13.21 -5.96
CA GLU A 83 -17.74 -14.26 -6.94
C GLU A 83 -16.33 -14.20 -7.53
N VAL A 84 -15.95 -13.03 -8.05
CA VAL A 84 -14.71 -12.85 -8.81
C VAL A 84 -13.45 -13.04 -7.95
N LEU A 85 -13.48 -12.67 -6.67
CA LEU A 85 -12.33 -12.82 -5.77
C LEU A 85 -12.35 -14.10 -4.97
N SER A 86 -13.32 -15.00 -5.18
CA SER A 86 -13.47 -16.21 -4.36
C SER A 86 -12.24 -17.13 -4.39
N GLU A 87 -11.59 -17.30 -5.54
CA GLU A 87 -10.37 -18.12 -5.65
C GLU A 87 -9.17 -17.46 -4.97
N ILE A 88 -9.03 -16.14 -5.12
CA ILE A 88 -8.01 -15.35 -4.43
C ILE A 88 -8.24 -15.39 -2.91
N ASP A 89 -9.47 -15.20 -2.44
CA ASP A 89 -9.85 -15.31 -1.03
C ASP A 89 -9.43 -16.68 -0.46
N ASN A 90 -9.69 -17.76 -1.21
CA ASN A 90 -9.29 -19.11 -0.81
C ASN A 90 -7.77 -19.34 -0.83
N TYR A 91 -7.04 -18.74 -1.78
CA TYR A 91 -5.59 -18.85 -1.84
C TYR A 91 -4.90 -18.05 -0.73
N VAL A 92 -5.31 -16.80 -0.52
CA VAL A 92 -4.74 -15.89 0.48
C VAL A 92 -5.02 -16.41 1.89
N SER A 93 -6.23 -16.91 2.16
CA SER A 93 -6.57 -17.49 3.47
C SER A 93 -5.77 -18.77 3.75
N ARG A 94 -5.64 -19.67 2.77
CA ARG A 94 -4.79 -20.87 2.90
C ARG A 94 -3.34 -20.50 3.19
N ASN A 95 -2.76 -19.59 2.41
CA ASN A 95 -1.39 -19.13 2.61
C ASN A 95 -1.19 -18.55 4.02
N MET A 96 -2.09 -17.69 4.48
CA MET A 96 -2.02 -17.09 5.81
C MET A 96 -2.11 -18.14 6.93
N MET A 97 -2.87 -19.22 6.74
CA MET A 97 -3.03 -20.28 7.74
C MET A 97 -1.91 -21.33 7.71
N SER A 98 -1.30 -21.57 6.55
CA SER A 98 -0.27 -22.60 6.37
C SER A 98 1.15 -22.10 6.59
N HIS A 99 1.41 -20.81 6.36
CA HIS A 99 2.76 -20.27 6.43
C HIS A 99 3.05 -19.66 7.79
N VAL A 100 4.09 -20.20 8.44
CA VAL A 100 4.75 -19.51 9.55
C VAL A 100 5.57 -18.37 8.95
N VAL A 101 5.30 -17.17 9.43
CA VAL A 101 6.08 -15.98 9.08
C VAL A 101 7.46 -16.08 9.73
N THR A 102 8.49 -16.03 8.90
CA THR A 102 9.90 -16.00 9.29
C THR A 102 10.50 -14.67 8.86
N SER A 103 11.76 -14.41 9.20
CA SER A 103 12.50 -13.26 8.68
C SER A 103 12.53 -13.20 7.14
N GLU A 104 12.37 -14.33 6.43
CA GLU A 104 12.45 -14.39 4.97
C GLU A 104 11.17 -13.92 4.26
N ASN A 105 9.99 -14.15 4.85
CA ASN A 105 8.69 -13.84 4.23
C ASN A 105 7.87 -12.79 5.02
N CYS A 106 8.47 -12.19 6.05
CA CYS A 106 7.81 -11.21 6.91
C CYS A 106 7.27 -9.97 6.18
N ASN A 107 7.80 -9.65 5.00
CA ASN A 107 7.29 -8.55 4.18
C ASN A 107 5.95 -8.88 3.48
N ASP A 108 5.56 -10.15 3.40
CA ASP A 108 4.26 -10.56 2.88
C ASP A 108 3.09 -10.12 3.80
N LEU A 109 3.40 -9.76 5.06
CA LEU A 109 2.44 -9.20 6.02
C LEU A 109 1.70 -7.97 5.46
N ALA A 110 2.37 -7.16 4.63
CA ALA A 110 1.74 -6.02 3.97
C ALA A 110 0.54 -6.44 3.11
N GLY A 111 0.66 -7.59 2.41
CA GLY A 111 -0.40 -8.13 1.56
C GLY A 111 -1.68 -8.40 2.33
N TYR A 112 -1.58 -9.14 3.43
CA TYR A 112 -2.75 -9.42 4.28
C TYR A 112 -3.30 -8.16 4.94
N GLY A 113 -2.41 -7.25 5.35
CA GLY A 113 -2.74 -6.00 6.01
C GLY A 113 -3.56 -5.04 5.16
N PHE A 114 -3.37 -5.04 3.83
CA PHE A 114 -4.19 -4.22 2.92
C PHE A 114 -5.37 -4.98 2.32
N TYR A 115 -5.19 -6.26 2.01
CA TYR A 115 -6.20 -7.05 1.29
C TYR A 115 -7.50 -7.19 2.07
N TYR A 116 -7.44 -7.68 3.32
CA TYR A 116 -8.67 -7.96 4.06
C TYR A 116 -9.46 -6.71 4.47
N PRO A 117 -8.83 -5.60 4.90
CA PRO A 117 -9.57 -4.34 5.08
C PRO A 117 -10.22 -3.84 3.79
N ALA A 118 -9.56 -3.97 2.63
CA ALA A 118 -10.16 -3.60 1.36
C ALA A 118 -11.38 -4.45 1.01
N ARG A 119 -11.29 -5.78 1.17
CA ARG A 119 -12.41 -6.72 0.99
C ARG A 119 -13.58 -6.45 1.95
N LEU A 120 -13.30 -6.06 3.19
CA LEU A 120 -14.34 -5.68 4.14
C LEU A 120 -15.01 -4.37 3.72
N GLY A 121 -14.24 -3.39 3.24
CA GLY A 121 -14.76 -2.13 2.70
C GLY A 121 -15.71 -1.43 3.68
N LEU A 122 -16.90 -1.05 3.18
CA LEU A 122 -17.99 -0.46 3.98
C LEU A 122 -19.05 -1.48 4.41
N ARG A 123 -18.75 -2.79 4.27
CA ARG A 123 -19.70 -3.86 4.60
C ARG A 123 -19.94 -3.92 6.10
N TYR A 124 -21.15 -4.28 6.50
CA TYR A 124 -21.52 -4.37 7.91
C TYR A 124 -20.87 -5.58 8.58
N ILE A 125 -20.14 -5.37 9.68
CA ILE A 125 -19.39 -6.44 10.37
C ILE A 125 -20.31 -7.53 10.94
N GLY A 126 -21.57 -7.18 11.25
CA GLY A 126 -22.58 -8.13 11.71
C GLY A 126 -23.40 -8.77 10.59
N ASP A 127 -22.96 -8.65 9.33
CA ASP A 127 -23.62 -9.29 8.20
C ASP A 127 -23.55 -10.82 8.33
N GLU A 128 -24.67 -11.48 8.03
CA GLU A 128 -24.78 -12.94 8.07
C GLU A 128 -24.14 -13.61 6.84
N ASN A 129 -23.78 -12.82 5.81
CA ASN A 129 -23.05 -13.25 4.62
C ASN A 129 -21.76 -14.02 4.99
N SER A 130 -21.59 -15.21 4.42
CA SER A 130 -20.47 -16.11 4.71
C SER A 130 -19.11 -15.54 4.32
N VAL A 131 -19.04 -14.78 3.22
CA VAL A 131 -17.81 -14.10 2.76
C VAL A 131 -17.41 -13.03 3.76
N VAL A 132 -18.35 -12.19 4.19
CA VAL A 132 -18.09 -11.15 5.21
C VAL A 132 -17.60 -11.78 6.52
N LYS A 133 -18.26 -12.84 6.99
CA LYS A 133 -17.81 -13.58 8.18
C LYS A 133 -16.40 -14.15 8.03
N GLY A 134 -16.09 -14.72 6.87
CA GLY A 134 -14.76 -15.24 6.55
C GLY A 134 -13.69 -14.15 6.59
N ILE A 135 -13.94 -12.99 5.96
CA ILE A 135 -13.05 -11.83 5.99
C ILE A 135 -12.83 -11.35 7.43
N VAL A 136 -13.89 -11.22 8.22
CA VAL A 136 -13.80 -10.80 9.63
C VAL A 136 -12.98 -11.79 10.46
N GLN A 137 -13.14 -13.09 10.22
CA GLN A 137 -12.31 -14.12 10.87
C GLN A 137 -10.85 -14.00 10.46
N CYS A 138 -10.57 -13.74 9.18
CA CYS A 138 -9.20 -13.52 8.68
C CYS A 138 -8.54 -12.30 9.32
N ILE A 139 -9.25 -11.17 9.41
CA ILE A 139 -8.74 -9.97 10.09
C ILE A 139 -8.40 -10.29 11.55
N LYS A 140 -9.32 -10.92 12.29
CA LYS A 140 -9.10 -11.30 13.71
C LYS A 140 -7.91 -12.24 13.87
N PHE A 141 -7.82 -13.26 13.01
CA PHE A 141 -6.71 -14.19 12.99
C PHE A 141 -5.39 -13.46 12.75
N PHE A 142 -5.34 -12.60 11.73
CA PHE A 142 -4.15 -11.84 11.39
C PHE A 142 -3.73 -10.89 12.52
N THR A 143 -4.68 -10.21 13.18
CA THR A 143 -4.38 -9.37 14.36
C THR A 143 -3.81 -10.19 15.53
N ASP A 144 -4.39 -11.35 15.86
CA ASP A 144 -3.83 -12.23 16.91
C ASP A 144 -2.45 -12.77 16.52
N TYR A 145 -2.26 -13.10 15.24
CA TYR A 145 -1.01 -13.58 14.68
C TYR A 145 0.12 -12.54 14.83
N ILE A 146 -0.13 -11.28 14.45
CA ILE A 146 0.80 -10.16 14.68
C ILE A 146 1.11 -10.01 16.18
N GLY A 147 0.08 -10.13 17.03
CA GLY A 147 0.26 -10.10 18.48
C GLY A 147 1.19 -11.20 18.99
N LYS A 148 1.05 -12.43 18.48
CA LYS A 148 1.94 -13.55 18.81
C LYS A 148 3.37 -13.32 18.34
N ALA A 149 3.54 -12.79 17.12
CA ALA A 149 4.85 -12.50 16.54
C ALA A 149 5.60 -11.42 17.34
N ILE A 150 4.97 -10.26 17.51
CA ILE A 150 5.65 -9.05 18.01
C ILE A 150 5.59 -8.95 19.54
N VAL A 151 4.42 -9.18 20.14
CA VAL A 151 4.20 -8.96 21.58
C VAL A 151 4.64 -10.18 22.38
N ARG A 152 4.19 -11.38 21.97
CA ARG A 152 4.47 -12.62 22.72
C ARG A 152 5.78 -13.29 22.31
N LYS A 153 6.34 -12.93 21.16
CA LYS A 153 7.57 -13.51 20.60
C LYS A 153 7.48 -15.05 20.48
N GLU A 154 6.30 -15.55 20.10
CA GLU A 154 5.99 -16.98 20.02
C GLU A 154 6.39 -17.60 18.66
N ILE A 155 6.67 -16.78 17.66
CA ILE A 155 7.06 -17.23 16.31
C ILE A 155 8.58 -17.24 16.23
N ALA A 156 9.14 -18.44 16.11
CA ALA A 156 10.57 -18.64 15.93
C ALA A 156 11.04 -17.92 14.64
N ASP A 157 12.24 -17.34 14.71
CA ASP A 157 12.90 -16.66 13.58
C ASP A 157 12.19 -15.40 13.03
N PHE A 158 11.16 -14.89 13.71
CA PHE A 158 10.62 -13.56 13.43
C PHE A 158 11.51 -12.47 14.05
N ASP A 159 12.00 -11.55 13.22
CA ASP A 159 12.71 -10.36 13.65
C ASP A 159 11.95 -9.10 13.20
N LEU A 160 11.71 -8.18 14.14
CA LEU A 160 11.10 -6.89 13.81
C LEU A 160 12.01 -6.08 12.88
N ASN A 161 13.33 -6.23 13.02
CA ASN A 161 14.31 -5.47 12.24
C ASN A 161 14.44 -5.96 10.79
N SER A 162 13.90 -7.14 10.45
CA SER A 162 13.90 -7.64 9.07
C SER A 162 12.74 -7.09 8.23
N LEU A 163 11.77 -6.40 8.85
CA LEU A 163 10.67 -5.78 8.14
C LEU A 163 11.15 -4.56 7.35
N SER A 164 10.71 -4.45 6.09
CA SER A 164 10.90 -3.25 5.30
C SER A 164 10.10 -2.09 5.89
N GLU A 165 10.55 -0.87 5.62
CA GLU A 165 9.86 0.34 6.07
C GLU A 165 8.41 0.40 5.54
N ASP A 166 8.17 -0.08 4.32
CA ASP A 166 6.84 -0.17 3.73
C ASP A 166 5.96 -1.20 4.47
N THR A 167 6.53 -2.34 4.88
CA THR A 167 5.80 -3.34 5.68
C THR A 167 5.42 -2.77 7.05
N ILE A 168 6.30 -1.97 7.67
CA ILE A 168 5.99 -1.28 8.93
C ILE A 168 4.88 -0.27 8.75
N CYS A 169 4.91 0.53 7.68
CA CYS A 169 3.84 1.46 7.36
C CYS A 169 2.51 0.72 7.17
N SER A 170 2.54 -0.38 6.43
CA SER A 170 1.39 -1.26 6.20
C SER A 170 0.84 -1.84 7.50
N LEU A 171 1.73 -2.26 8.41
CA LEU A 171 1.37 -2.78 9.72
C LEU A 171 0.71 -1.71 10.59
N ILE A 172 1.28 -0.50 10.66
CA ILE A 172 0.72 0.61 11.42
C ILE A 172 -0.66 0.97 10.86
N TRP A 173 -0.78 1.09 9.54
CA TRP A 173 -2.04 1.37 8.88
C TRP A 173 -3.11 0.31 9.19
N PHE A 174 -2.76 -0.98 9.04
CA PHE A 174 -3.66 -2.09 9.35
C PHE A 174 -4.14 -2.07 10.81
N LEU A 175 -3.24 -1.82 11.75
CA LEU A 175 -3.58 -1.76 13.18
C LEU A 175 -4.49 -0.56 13.50
N LEU A 176 -4.32 0.58 12.82
CA LEU A 176 -5.21 1.72 12.96
C LEU A 176 -6.61 1.43 12.40
N GLU A 177 -6.68 0.80 11.23
CA GLU A 177 -7.97 0.42 10.62
C GLU A 177 -8.70 -0.64 11.44
N THR A 178 -8.00 -1.68 11.91
CA THR A 178 -8.62 -2.69 12.79
C THR A 178 -9.10 -2.09 14.11
N HIS A 179 -8.34 -1.16 14.70
CA HIS A 179 -8.78 -0.42 15.88
C HIS A 179 -10.06 0.38 15.61
N LYS A 180 -10.15 1.11 14.49
CA LYS A 180 -11.37 1.85 14.09
C LYS A 180 -12.58 0.93 13.90
N LEU A 181 -12.36 -0.26 13.34
CA LEU A 181 -13.38 -1.27 13.11
C LEU A 181 -13.79 -2.01 14.40
N GLY A 182 -13.12 -1.75 15.53
CA GLY A 182 -13.39 -2.39 16.81
C GLY A 182 -12.83 -3.81 16.93
N PHE A 183 -11.92 -4.21 16.04
CA PHE A 183 -11.23 -5.50 16.12
C PHE A 183 -10.07 -5.41 17.12
N SER A 184 -10.10 -6.27 18.15
CA SER A 184 -9.00 -6.53 19.08
C SER A 184 -8.16 -5.29 19.49
N PRO A 185 -8.79 -4.21 20.01
CA PRO A 185 -8.10 -2.95 20.29
C PRO A 185 -6.93 -3.10 21.26
N GLU A 186 -7.02 -4.03 22.21
CA GLU A 186 -5.95 -4.31 23.17
C GLU A 186 -4.68 -4.87 22.50
N THR A 187 -4.83 -5.75 21.51
CA THR A 187 -3.69 -6.29 20.77
C THR A 187 -2.99 -5.21 19.96
N ALA A 188 -3.76 -4.36 19.25
CA ALA A 188 -3.21 -3.24 18.50
C ALA A 188 -2.42 -2.28 19.40
N ILE A 189 -2.99 -1.90 20.55
CA ILE A 189 -2.32 -1.07 21.57
C ILE A 189 -1.00 -1.71 22.02
N ARG A 190 -0.99 -3.01 22.34
CA ARG A 190 0.22 -3.72 22.77
C ARG A 190 1.28 -3.76 21.67
N VAL A 191 0.88 -4.00 20.42
CA VAL A 191 1.81 -3.98 19.28
C VAL A 191 2.40 -2.58 19.11
N PHE A 192 1.59 -1.52 19.17
CA PHE A 192 2.08 -0.13 19.11
C PHE A 192 3.07 0.20 20.22
N SER A 193 2.87 -0.33 21.44
CA SER A 193 3.85 -0.20 22.52
C SER A 193 5.17 -0.90 22.19
N CYS A 194 5.13 -2.09 21.59
CA CYS A 194 6.32 -2.87 21.27
C CYS A 194 7.14 -2.27 20.13
N ILE A 195 6.50 -1.69 19.11
CA ILE A 195 7.19 -1.14 17.94
C ILE A 195 7.61 0.33 18.10
N SER A 196 7.26 1.01 19.20
CA SER A 196 7.45 2.47 19.33
C SER A 196 8.91 2.91 19.21
N GLU A 197 9.83 2.17 19.83
CA GLU A 197 11.27 2.48 19.73
C GLU A 197 11.79 2.28 18.30
N TYR A 198 11.33 1.23 17.64
CA TYR A 198 11.69 0.96 16.24
C TYR A 198 11.13 2.02 15.30
N VAL A 199 9.88 2.46 15.50
CA VAL A 199 9.28 3.57 14.74
C VAL A 199 10.04 4.88 14.97
N GLU A 200 10.49 5.16 16.20
CA GLU A 200 11.36 6.31 16.48
C GLU A 200 12.68 6.22 15.70
N GLN A 201 13.34 5.07 15.72
CA GLN A 201 14.58 4.86 14.97
C GLN A 201 14.39 5.01 13.45
N LEU A 202 13.30 4.47 12.89
CA LEU A 202 12.96 4.65 11.49
C LEU A 202 12.71 6.12 11.16
N LEU A 203 11.92 6.86 11.95
CA LEU A 203 11.73 8.28 11.71
C LEU A 203 13.04 9.08 11.74
N ILE A 204 14.00 8.70 12.58
CA ILE A 204 15.31 9.35 12.64
C ILE A 204 16.18 8.99 11.42
N ASN A 205 16.20 7.72 11.02
CA ASN A 205 17.15 7.18 10.05
C ASN A 205 16.64 7.17 8.59
N SER A 206 15.34 7.01 8.40
CA SER A 206 14.72 6.98 7.07
C SER A 206 14.80 8.35 6.42
N SER A 207 14.77 8.38 5.09
CA SER A 207 14.75 9.61 4.30
C SER A 207 13.72 9.54 3.17
N GLY A 208 13.40 10.69 2.59
CA GLY A 208 12.49 10.77 1.43
C GLY A 208 11.02 10.43 1.75
N PRO A 209 10.33 9.70 0.86
CA PRO A 209 8.87 9.55 0.90
C PRO A 209 8.40 8.66 2.05
N VAL A 210 9.16 7.62 2.37
CA VAL A 210 8.80 6.67 3.43
C VAL A 210 8.75 7.34 4.79
N LYS A 211 9.74 8.18 5.11
CA LYS A 211 9.74 8.97 6.34
C LYS A 211 8.50 9.87 6.44
N SER A 212 8.13 10.51 5.33
CA SER A 212 6.95 11.39 5.27
C SER A 212 5.66 10.62 5.52
N HIS A 213 5.52 9.45 4.89
CA HIS A 213 4.36 8.57 5.07
C HIS A 213 4.28 7.99 6.49
N LEU A 214 5.40 7.46 7.01
CA LEU A 214 5.50 6.96 8.38
C LEU A 214 5.10 8.04 9.38
N ARG A 215 5.55 9.28 9.17
CA ARG A 215 5.18 10.42 10.01
C ARG A 215 3.67 10.67 10.01
N LEU A 216 3.00 10.66 8.86
CA LEU A 216 1.55 10.83 8.76
C LEU A 216 0.78 9.71 9.48
N LEU A 217 1.25 8.47 9.34
CA LEU A 217 0.68 7.35 10.07
C LEU A 217 0.85 7.52 11.58
N VAL A 218 2.01 7.99 12.04
CA VAL A 218 2.26 8.28 13.46
C VAL A 218 1.40 9.45 13.97
N GLU A 219 1.23 10.53 13.20
CA GLU A 219 0.32 11.63 13.53
C GLU A 219 -1.13 11.12 13.66
N SER A 220 -1.56 10.28 12.73
CA SER A 220 -2.88 9.64 12.73
C SER A 220 -3.08 8.72 13.94
N LEU A 221 -2.05 7.98 14.31
CA LEU A 221 -2.00 7.14 15.48
C LEU A 221 -2.12 7.95 16.78
N VAL A 222 -1.40 9.06 16.91
CA VAL A 222 -1.50 9.98 18.06
C VAL A 222 -2.92 10.56 18.19
N ASN A 223 -3.56 10.88 17.06
CA ASN A 223 -4.91 11.43 17.04
C ASN A 223 -5.98 10.40 17.39
N SER A 224 -5.80 9.15 16.97
CA SER A 224 -6.80 8.09 17.09
C SER A 224 -6.66 7.24 18.35
N MET A 225 -5.51 7.26 19.03
CA MET A 225 -5.28 6.38 20.18
C MET A 225 -5.96 6.85 21.47
N PRO A 226 -6.71 5.96 22.15
CA PRO A 226 -7.30 6.24 23.46
C PRO A 226 -6.28 6.17 24.61
N ASP A 227 -5.17 5.44 24.46
CA ASP A 227 -4.17 5.27 25.50
C ASP A 227 -3.31 6.55 25.68
N GLY A 228 -3.43 7.17 26.86
CA GLY A 228 -2.75 8.44 27.15
C GLY A 228 -1.23 8.33 27.31
N LEU A 229 -0.68 7.15 27.63
CA LEU A 229 0.76 6.96 27.75
C LEU A 229 1.40 6.78 26.38
N LEU A 230 0.81 5.94 25.53
CA LEU A 230 1.27 5.77 24.15
C LEU A 230 1.12 7.05 23.35
N LYS A 231 0.01 7.76 23.52
CA LYS A 231 -0.18 9.07 22.88
C LYS A 231 0.96 10.03 23.23
N LYS A 232 1.39 10.08 24.50
CA LYS A 232 2.54 10.90 24.92
C LYS A 232 3.86 10.40 24.33
N SER A 233 4.08 9.09 24.29
CA SER A 233 5.28 8.48 23.71
C SER A 233 5.42 8.87 22.23
N TYR A 234 4.42 8.59 21.40
CA TYR A 234 4.43 8.94 19.98
C TYR A 234 4.42 10.45 19.72
N SER A 235 3.75 11.24 20.57
CA SER A 235 3.86 12.72 20.49
C SER A 235 5.30 13.19 20.73
N SER A 236 6.03 12.57 21.66
CA SER A 236 7.43 12.91 21.93
C SER A 236 8.35 12.53 20.76
N ILE A 237 8.08 11.41 20.08
CA ILE A 237 8.78 10.98 18.86
C ILE A 237 8.62 12.05 17.77
N LEU A 238 7.39 12.53 17.52
CA LEU A 238 7.13 13.59 16.53
C LEU A 238 7.84 14.91 16.86
N VAL A 239 7.94 15.27 18.14
CA VAL A 239 8.68 16.48 18.57
C VAL A 239 10.18 16.33 18.32
N LYS A 240 10.76 15.15 18.59
CA LYS A 240 12.17 14.89 18.31
C LYS A 240 12.48 14.96 16.82
N ASP A 241 11.62 14.36 15.99
CA ASP A 241 11.76 14.40 14.52
C ASP A 241 11.74 15.85 13.99
N ASN A 242 10.83 16.69 14.48
CA ASN A 242 10.77 18.11 14.10
C ASN A 242 12.05 18.90 14.37
N ASN A 243 12.77 18.56 15.44
CA ASN A 243 14.03 19.24 15.78
C ASN A 243 15.22 18.80 14.90
N ILE A 244 15.07 17.69 14.16
CA ILE A 244 16.08 17.15 13.24
C ILE A 244 15.92 17.73 11.83
N ILE A 245 14.79 18.38 11.52
CA ILE A 245 14.54 19.05 10.23
C ILE A 245 15.36 20.34 10.13
N SER A 246 16.66 20.19 9.93
CA SER A 246 17.50 21.22 9.35
C SER A 246 18.60 20.54 8.54
N LYS A 247 18.50 20.72 7.21
CA LYS A 247 19.46 20.36 6.15
C LYS A 247 19.37 18.92 5.63
N SER A 248 18.72 18.79 4.47
CA SER A 248 19.22 17.92 3.40
C SER A 248 18.91 18.56 2.04
N ASP A 249 19.94 18.68 1.22
CA ASP A 249 19.85 19.11 -0.17
C ASP A 249 19.25 17.97 -1.01
N THR A 250 18.17 18.23 -1.73
CA THR A 250 17.49 17.24 -2.58
C THR A 250 18.05 17.30 -4.01
N TYR A 251 18.52 16.17 -4.52
CA TYR A 251 18.88 15.98 -5.94
C TYR A 251 17.61 15.72 -6.78
N ASN A 252 17.61 16.15 -8.05
CA ASN A 252 16.43 16.12 -8.92
C ASN A 252 15.85 14.70 -9.19
N ASP A 253 16.68 13.66 -9.34
CA ASP A 253 16.19 12.29 -9.56
C ASP A 253 15.44 11.74 -8.33
N THR A 254 15.81 12.20 -7.12
CA THR A 254 15.17 11.82 -5.87
C THR A 254 13.74 12.38 -5.76
N ILE A 255 13.45 13.54 -6.37
CA ILE A 255 12.13 14.19 -6.30
C ILE A 255 11.07 13.36 -7.03
N VAL A 256 11.40 12.79 -8.20
CA VAL A 256 10.47 11.95 -8.96
C VAL A 256 10.18 10.64 -8.21
N GLU A 257 11.21 9.99 -7.68
CA GLU A 257 11.05 8.76 -6.89
C GLU A 257 10.19 9.00 -5.63
N ILE A 258 10.42 10.13 -4.93
CA ILE A 258 9.58 10.59 -3.82
C ILE A 258 8.13 10.73 -4.28
N PHE A 259 7.91 11.41 -5.40
CA PHE A 259 6.57 11.68 -5.92
C PHE A 259 5.81 10.42 -6.32
N ILE A 260 6.47 9.49 -7.04
CA ILE A 260 5.91 8.20 -7.43
C ILE A 260 5.49 7.42 -6.17
N LYS A 261 6.38 7.35 -5.19
CA LYS A 261 6.12 6.61 -3.95
C LYS A 261 4.96 7.18 -3.15
N ASN A 262 4.93 8.50 -2.98
CA ASN A 262 3.81 9.19 -2.33
C ASN A 262 2.48 8.91 -3.06
N THR A 263 2.51 8.90 -4.40
CA THR A 263 1.31 8.70 -5.21
C THR A 263 0.64 7.35 -4.93
N TRP A 264 1.40 6.25 -4.95
CA TRP A 264 0.83 4.93 -4.71
C TRP A 264 0.54 4.68 -3.23
N GLN A 265 1.35 5.23 -2.31
CA GLN A 265 1.04 5.13 -0.87
C GLN A 265 -0.27 5.84 -0.53
N GLU A 266 -0.54 6.99 -1.14
CA GLU A 266 -1.85 7.64 -1.03
C GLU A 266 -2.97 6.82 -1.64
N LEU A 267 -2.74 6.23 -2.81
CA LEU A 267 -3.74 5.40 -3.48
C LEU A 267 -4.20 4.25 -2.55
N ILE A 268 -3.26 3.65 -1.81
CA ILE A 268 -3.49 2.48 -0.96
C ILE A 268 -3.96 2.85 0.45
N CYS A 269 -3.42 3.90 1.06
CA CYS A 269 -3.58 4.19 2.50
C CYS A 269 -4.61 5.31 2.87
N ASN A 270 -5.36 5.87 1.92
CA ASN A 270 -6.30 6.99 2.18
C ASN A 270 -7.52 6.54 3.04
N PRO A 271 -7.76 7.07 4.27
CA PRO A 271 -8.01 8.49 4.60
C PRO A 271 -6.89 9.26 5.33
N TYR A 272 -5.72 8.64 5.58
CA TYR A 272 -4.65 9.26 6.38
C TYR A 272 -3.61 10.02 5.55
N SER A 273 -3.68 9.87 4.24
CA SER A 273 -2.78 10.46 3.26
C SER A 273 -3.46 11.70 2.65
N ASN A 274 -3.69 12.73 3.47
CA ASN A 274 -4.23 13.99 2.97
C ASN A 274 -3.14 14.80 2.27
N ASP A 275 -3.37 15.01 0.97
CA ASP A 275 -2.61 15.79 -0.01
C ASP A 275 -1.22 15.25 -0.36
N THR A 276 -0.95 15.14 -1.67
CA THR A 276 0.38 15.04 -2.27
C THR A 276 1.20 16.26 -1.86
N ARG A 277 1.73 16.24 -0.64
CA ARG A 277 2.47 17.35 -0.03
C ARG A 277 3.92 17.35 -0.49
N LEU A 278 4.12 17.36 -1.80
CA LEU A 278 5.21 18.19 -2.29
C LEU A 278 4.84 19.63 -1.86
N ASN A 279 5.77 20.30 -1.20
CA ASN A 279 5.57 21.73 -0.92
C ASN A 279 5.50 22.50 -2.25
N ARG A 280 4.98 23.75 -2.25
CA ARG A 280 4.83 24.53 -3.50
C ARG A 280 6.11 24.62 -4.33
N ARG A 281 7.28 24.63 -3.69
CA ARG A 281 8.57 24.66 -4.37
C ARG A 281 8.87 23.31 -5.00
N GLU A 282 8.69 22.20 -4.29
CA GLU A 282 8.86 20.84 -4.82
C GLU A 282 7.89 20.53 -5.96
N ILE A 283 6.64 21.01 -5.90
CA ILE A 283 5.69 20.92 -7.02
C ILE A 283 6.21 21.71 -8.22
N SER A 284 6.70 22.94 -7.99
CA SER A 284 7.28 23.77 -9.06
C SER A 284 8.52 23.12 -9.67
N ASP A 285 9.39 22.55 -8.85
CA ASP A 285 10.60 21.85 -9.27
C ASP A 285 10.22 20.59 -10.08
N LEU A 286 9.24 19.79 -9.61
CA LEU A 286 8.70 18.64 -10.32
C LEU A 286 8.10 19.03 -11.69
N VAL A 287 7.23 20.06 -11.73
CA VAL A 287 6.60 20.53 -12.96
C VAL A 287 7.68 21.02 -13.94
N SER A 288 8.63 21.81 -13.47
CA SER A 288 9.73 22.29 -14.31
C SER A 288 10.63 21.18 -14.85
N LEU A 289 10.76 20.06 -14.12
CA LEU A 289 11.52 18.89 -14.57
C LEU A 289 10.74 18.09 -15.63
N ILE A 290 9.45 17.89 -15.40
CA ILE A 290 8.55 17.14 -16.27
C ILE A 290 8.29 17.89 -17.58
N ASP A 291 8.34 19.21 -17.59
CA ASP A 291 8.19 20.02 -18.80
C ASP A 291 9.42 19.93 -19.76
N ILE A 292 10.51 19.27 -19.36
CA ILE A 292 11.72 19.12 -20.18
C ILE A 292 11.56 17.91 -21.11
N GLU A 293 11.62 18.13 -22.43
CA GLU A 293 11.56 17.06 -23.44
C GLU A 293 12.66 16.00 -23.23
N ASP A 294 13.91 16.43 -23.02
CA ASP A 294 15.06 15.56 -22.71
C ASP A 294 14.87 14.69 -21.46
N TYR A 295 14.00 15.07 -20.53
CA TYR A 295 13.66 14.22 -19.38
C TYR A 295 12.88 12.99 -19.86
N TRP A 296 11.85 13.19 -20.69
CA TRP A 296 11.03 12.10 -21.21
C TRP A 296 11.79 11.20 -22.17
N GLU A 297 12.67 11.74 -23.02
CA GLU A 297 13.54 10.93 -23.87
C GLU A 297 14.40 9.97 -23.01
N ARG A 298 15.01 10.48 -21.94
CA ARG A 298 15.79 9.65 -21.00
C ARG A 298 14.97 8.63 -20.25
N GLN A 299 13.71 8.93 -19.92
CA GLN A 299 12.81 7.95 -19.28
C GLN A 299 12.40 6.85 -20.26
N LEU A 300 12.09 7.21 -21.51
CA LEU A 300 11.72 6.26 -22.56
C LEU A 300 12.90 5.33 -22.91
N ASP A 301 14.13 5.83 -22.93
CA ASP A 301 15.33 5.02 -23.16
C ASP A 301 15.60 3.98 -22.05
N LYS A 302 15.12 4.24 -20.83
CA LYS A 302 15.28 3.35 -19.67
C LYS A 302 14.09 2.41 -19.47
N LEU A 303 13.05 2.52 -20.30
CA LEU A 303 11.79 1.83 -20.10
C LEU A 303 11.94 0.31 -20.28
N ASN A 304 11.51 -0.45 -19.28
CA ASN A 304 11.57 -1.91 -19.25
C ASN A 304 10.37 -2.47 -18.44
N SER A 305 10.28 -3.80 -18.32
CA SER A 305 9.17 -4.44 -17.60
C SER A 305 9.04 -4.00 -16.14
N ASP A 306 10.15 -3.63 -15.51
CA ASP A 306 10.24 -3.44 -14.05
C ASP A 306 9.87 -2.02 -13.63
N ASN A 307 9.88 -1.05 -14.55
CA ASN A 307 9.58 0.36 -14.27
C ASN A 307 8.27 0.87 -14.91
N LEU A 308 7.42 -0.03 -15.40
CA LEU A 308 6.13 0.35 -15.98
C LEU A 308 4.99 0.41 -14.96
N GLY A 309 5.09 -0.32 -13.85
CA GLY A 309 4.07 -0.39 -12.79
C GLY A 309 3.91 0.90 -11.96
N LEU A 310 3.18 0.80 -10.84
CA LEU A 310 2.99 1.92 -9.91
C LEU A 310 4.29 2.38 -9.22
N ASN A 311 5.32 1.55 -9.16
CA ASN A 311 6.66 1.98 -8.73
C ASN A 311 7.44 2.75 -9.81
N GLY A 312 6.88 2.93 -11.01
CA GLY A 312 7.50 3.65 -12.11
C GLY A 312 6.50 4.50 -12.90
N CYS A 313 6.43 4.32 -14.22
CA CYS A 313 5.68 5.20 -15.12
C CYS A 313 4.18 5.30 -14.79
N ALA A 314 3.50 4.21 -14.44
CA ALA A 314 2.08 4.27 -14.08
C ALA A 314 1.88 5.07 -12.79
N GLY A 315 2.79 4.96 -11.82
CA GLY A 315 2.77 5.76 -10.59
C GLY A 315 3.02 7.24 -10.86
N LEU A 316 4.01 7.55 -11.69
CA LEU A 316 4.30 8.94 -12.10
C LEU A 316 3.09 9.55 -12.80
N GLY A 317 2.53 8.86 -13.79
CA GLY A 317 1.37 9.30 -14.54
C GLY A 317 0.13 9.49 -13.66
N LEU A 318 -0.12 8.57 -12.73
CA LEU A 318 -1.21 8.69 -11.77
C LEU A 318 -1.03 9.89 -10.84
N GLY A 319 0.21 10.18 -10.44
CA GLY A 319 0.54 11.34 -9.62
C GLY A 319 0.30 12.63 -10.38
N ILE A 320 0.75 12.71 -11.64
CA ILE A 320 0.54 13.86 -12.51
C ILE A 320 -0.97 14.13 -12.68
N LEU A 321 -1.78 13.09 -12.88
CA LEU A 321 -3.24 13.23 -12.99
C LEU A 321 -3.91 13.85 -11.76
N LYS A 322 -3.32 13.71 -10.56
CA LYS A 322 -3.86 14.29 -9.33
C LYS A 322 -3.55 15.79 -9.18
N ILE A 323 -2.52 16.29 -9.87
CA ILE A 323 -2.07 17.68 -9.77
C ILE A 323 -2.54 18.56 -10.94
N LEU A 324 -3.08 17.95 -12.01
CA LEU A 324 -3.72 18.61 -13.15
C LEU A 324 -5.18 18.97 -12.86
#